data_AF-A0A838YA54-F1
#
_entry.id   AF-A0A838YA54-F1
#
_cell.length_a   1.000
_cell.length_b   1.000
_cell.length_c   1.000
_cell.angle_alpha   90.00
_cell.angle_beta   90.00
_cell.angle_gamma   90.00
#
_symmetry.space_group_name_H-M   'P 1'
#
loop_
_entity.id
_entity.type
_entity.pdbx_description
1 polymer ?
#
loop_
_entity_poly.entity_id
_entity_poly.type
_entity_poly.pdbx_seq_one_letter_code
_entity_poly.pdbx_strand_id
1 'polypeptide(L)' 'MIFTIRTIFLALVLYYISLGEALSQKQWSYPTKGYIYQFPKDHGSHPNYKIEWWYITGHVKGDDNDYLGFESTFFR' A
#
# COMPACT_ATOMS: atom_id res chain seq x y z
N MET A 1 -3.86 -21.46 -42.98
CA MET A 1 -4.47 -20.11 -42.90
C MET A 1 -5.26 -19.90 -41.61
N ILE A 2 -6.26 -20.74 -41.29
CA ILE A 2 -7.10 -20.58 -40.08
C ILE A 2 -6.31 -20.71 -38.75
N PHE A 3 -5.39 -21.67 -38.65
CA PHE A 3 -4.52 -21.83 -37.47
C PHE A 3 -3.66 -20.58 -37.23
N THR A 4 -3.04 -20.05 -38.28
CA THR A 4 -2.22 -18.84 -38.23
C THR A 4 -3.02 -17.63 -37.76
N ILE A 5 -4.25 -17.46 -38.26
CA ILE A 5 -5.14 -16.35 -37.86
C ILE A 5 -5.54 -16.46 -36.37
N ARG A 6 -5.87 -17.66 -35.88
CA ARG A 6 -6.19 -17.88 -34.46
C ARG A 6 -5.01 -17.57 -33.55
N THR A 7 -3.80 -17.98 -33.94
CA THR A 7 -2.59 -17.71 -33.17
C THR A 7 -2.28 -16.22 -33.10
N ILE A 8 -2.41 -15.49 -34.21
CA ILE A 8 -2.21 -14.03 -34.24
C ILE A 8 -3.24 -13.32 -33.36
N PHE A 9 -4.51 -13.71 -33.46
CA PHE A 9 -5.57 -13.13 -32.64
C PHE A 9 -5.32 -13.34 -31.14
N LEU A 10 -4.95 -14.55 -30.72
CA LEU A 10 -4.57 -14.85 -29.34
C LEU A 10 -3.36 -14.03 -28.87
N ALA A 11 -2.32 -13.92 -29.69
CA ALA A 11 -1.14 -13.12 -29.35
C ALA A 11 -1.48 -11.64 -29.16
N LEU A 12 -2.35 -11.07 -30.01
CA LEU A 12 -2.82 -9.69 -29.87
C LEU A 12 -3.63 -9.50 -28.59
N VAL A 13 -4.56 -10.42 -28.28
CA VAL A 13 -5.33 -10.36 -27.03
C VAL A 13 -4.41 -10.37 -25.81
N LEU A 14 -3.42 -11.27 -25.77
CA LEU A 14 -2.44 -11.34 -24.69
C LEU A 14 -1.59 -10.08 -24.60
N TYR A 15 -1.21 -9.51 -25.74
CA TYR A 15 -0.47 -8.24 -25.79
C TYR A 15 -1.28 -7.08 -25.20
N TYR A 16 -2.56 -6.94 -25.57
CA TYR A 16 -3.43 -5.88 -25.04
C TYR A 16 -3.72 -6.04 -23.55
N ILE A 17 -3.86 -7.28 -23.06
CA ILE A 17 -4.00 -7.56 -21.62
C ILE A 17 -2.74 -7.11 -20.88
N SER A 18 -1.56 -7.52 -21.34
CA SER A 18 -0.28 -7.14 -20.73
C SER A 18 -0.07 -5.62 -20.74
N LEU A 19 -0.45 -4.95 -21.82
CA LEU A 19 -0.35 -3.49 -21.93
C LEU A 19 -1.30 -2.79 -20.93
N GLY A 20 -2.51 -3.31 -20.75
CA GLY A 20 -3.46 -2.78 -19.78
C GLY A 20 -2.95 -2.85 -18.34
N GLU A 21 -2.31 -3.97 -17.97
CA GLU A 21 -1.71 -4.13 -16.63
C GLU A 21 -0.54 -3.17 -16.39
N ALA A 22 0.31 -2.98 -17.40
CA ALA A 22 1.46 -2.07 -17.30
C ALA A 22 1.02 -0.61 -17.07
N LEU A 23 -0.08 -0.19 -17.69
CA LEU A 23 -0.65 1.16 -17.54
C LEU A 23 -1.45 1.34 -16.24
N SER A 24 -1.87 0.24 -15.61
CA SER A 24 -2.68 0.26 -14.38
C SER A 24 -1.85 0.39 -13.09
N GLN A 25 -0.53 0.60 -13.17
CA GLN A 25 0.28 0.75 -11.97
C GLN A 25 -0.16 1.96 -11.14
N LYS A 26 -0.53 1.72 -9.88
CA LYS A 26 -0.88 2.77 -8.93
C LYS A 26 0.30 3.74 -8.77
N GLN A 27 0.07 5.01 -9.08
CA GLN A 27 1.05 6.07 -8.86
C GLN A 27 1.04 6.51 -7.39
N TRP A 28 2.22 6.50 -6.76
CA TRP A 28 2.37 6.89 -5.36
C TRP A 28 2.80 8.36 -5.23
N SER A 29 2.34 9.00 -4.16
CA SER A 29 2.79 10.33 -3.75
C SER A 29 4.16 10.27 -3.10
N TYR A 30 4.96 11.31 -3.32
CA TYR A 30 6.24 11.50 -2.67
C TYR A 30 6.11 12.53 -1.54
N PRO A 31 6.78 12.34 -0.39
CA PRO A 31 6.85 13.36 0.65
C PRO A 31 7.54 14.61 0.10
N THR A 32 6.92 15.77 0.31
CA THR A 32 7.47 17.07 -0.09
C THR A 32 7.81 17.90 1.14
N LYS A 33 8.78 18.80 1.00
CA LYS A 33 9.10 19.77 2.06
C LYS A 33 7.94 20.76 2.21
N GLY A 34 7.70 21.20 3.44
CA GLY A 34 6.68 22.23 3.72
C GLY A 34 5.25 21.71 3.79
N TYR A 35 5.03 20.39 3.89
CA TYR A 35 3.70 19.86 4.21
C TYR A 35 3.25 20.40 5.58
N ILE A 36 2.08 21.03 5.61
CA ILE A 36 1.47 21.54 6.83
C ILE A 36 0.49 20.49 7.33
N TYR A 37 0.83 19.87 8.46
CA TYR A 37 -0.02 18.86 9.09
C TYR A 37 -1.36 19.45 9.56
N GLN A 38 -2.44 18.73 9.29
CA GLN A 38 -3.80 19.07 9.64
C GLN A 38 -4.39 17.96 10.49
N PHE A 39 -4.63 18.25 11.77
CA PHE A 39 -5.27 17.30 12.68
C PHE A 39 -6.74 17.67 12.88
N PRO A 40 -7.66 16.69 12.94
CA PRO A 40 -7.44 15.25 13.09
C PRO A 40 -7.25 14.46 11.78
N LYS A 41 -7.31 15.11 10.61
CA LYS A 41 -7.20 14.46 9.30
C LYS A 41 -5.96 13.55 9.19
N ASP A 42 -4.80 14.06 9.61
CA ASP A 42 -3.52 13.36 9.51
C ASP A 42 -3.28 12.34 10.66
N HIS A 43 -4.28 12.08 11.52
CA HIS A 43 -4.24 10.89 12.39
C HIS A 43 -4.55 9.59 11.63
N GLY A 44 -5.29 9.70 10.51
CA GLY A 44 -5.75 8.56 9.74
C GLY A 44 -4.70 7.99 8.80
N SER A 45 -5.14 7.04 7.96
CA SER A 45 -4.28 6.46 6.93
C SER A 45 -4.01 7.42 5.76
N HIS A 46 -2.83 7.27 5.16
CA HIS A 46 -2.36 8.04 4.01
C HIS A 46 -2.24 7.13 2.75
N PRO A 47 -3.36 6.67 2.15
CA PRO A 47 -3.40 5.63 1.10
C PRO A 47 -2.71 6.01 -0.22
N ASN A 48 -2.35 7.28 -0.39
CA ASN A 48 -1.63 7.78 -1.55
C ASN A 48 -0.12 7.55 -1.46
N TYR A 49 0.41 7.18 -0.28
CA TYR A 49 1.84 6.91 -0.09
C TYR A 49 2.10 5.42 -0.08
N LYS A 50 3.25 5.03 -0.65
CA LYS A 50 3.65 3.63 -0.84
C LYS A 50 3.93 2.91 0.48
N ILE A 51 4.29 3.65 1.51
CA ILE A 51 4.75 3.09 2.78
C ILE A 51 4.09 3.86 3.92
N GLU A 52 3.43 3.15 4.82
CA GLU A 52 2.84 3.68 6.03
C GLU A 52 3.09 2.75 7.23
N TRP A 53 3.29 3.34 8.41
CA TRP A 53 3.67 2.64 9.63
C TRP A 53 2.84 3.18 10.79
N TRP A 54 2.31 2.28 11.61
CA TRP A 54 1.86 2.62 12.96
C TRP A 54 2.70 1.83 13.95
N TYR A 55 3.42 2.54 14.82
CA TYR A 55 4.26 1.95 15.85
C TYR A 55 3.75 2.36 17.23
N ILE A 56 3.21 1.40 17.95
CA ILE A 56 2.64 1.58 19.28
C ILE A 56 3.52 0.82 20.26
N THR A 57 3.99 1.51 21.30
CA THR A 57 4.74 0.92 22.41
C THR A 57 4.18 1.43 23.72
N GLY A 58 4.28 0.63 24.77
CA GLY A 58 3.82 1.06 26.09
C GLY A 58 4.02 0.02 27.17
N HIS A 59 3.45 0.33 28.33
CA HIS A 59 3.41 -0.56 29.48
C HIS A 59 1.96 -0.66 29.96
N VAL A 60 1.53 -1.87 30.29
CA VAL A 60 0.27 -2.13 30.98
C VAL A 60 0.59 -2.46 32.43
N LYS A 61 -0.16 -1.89 33.36
CA LYS A 61 -0.07 -2.25 34.78
C LYS A 61 -0.92 -3.49 35.02
N GLY A 62 -0.30 -4.57 35.48
CA GLY A 62 -0.99 -5.80 35.88
C GLY A 62 -1.60 -5.70 37.28
N ASP A 63 -2.41 -6.71 37.63
CA ASP A 63 -3.11 -6.77 38.91
C ASP A 63 -2.15 -6.89 40.11
N ASP A 64 -0.96 -7.44 39.90
CA ASP A 64 0.07 -7.62 40.93
C ASP A 64 1.00 -6.39 41.10
N ASN A 65 0.60 -5.24 40.55
CA ASN A 65 1.42 -4.02 40.44
C ASN A 65 2.71 -4.19 39.59
N ASP A 66 2.80 -5.24 38.79
CA ASP A 66 3.84 -5.40 37.78
C ASP A 66 3.55 -4.53 36.54
N TYR A 67 4.60 -4.22 35.79
CA TYR A 67 4.50 -3.52 34.52
C TYR A 67 4.90 -4.46 33.38
N LEU A 68 3.96 -4.70 32.48
CA LEU A 68 4.16 -5.51 31.29
C LEU A 68 4.37 -4.60 30.09
N GLY A 69 5.57 -4.66 29.50
CA GLY A 69 5.86 -3.96 28.25
C GLY A 69 5.09 -4.58 27.08
N PHE A 70 4.64 -3.77 26.15
CA PHE A 70 4.07 -4.23 24.88
C PHE A 70 4.53 -3.38 23.71
N GLU A 71 4.49 -3.99 22.53
CA GLU A 71 4.59 -3.31 21.25
C GLU A 71 3.56 -3.84 20.26
N SER A 72 3.17 -3.00 19.31
CA SER A 72 2.33 -3.35 18.18
C SER A 72 2.74 -2.53 16.96
N THR A 73 3.05 -3.21 15.86
CA THR A 73 3.50 -2.56 14.63
C THR A 73 2.65 -3.00 13.44
N PHE A 74 2.18 -2.01 12.67
CA PHE A 74 1.43 -2.22 11.43
C PHE A 74 2.21 -1.60 10.27
N PHE A 75 2.34 -2.36 9.18
CA PHE A 75 3.02 -1.92 7.95
C PHE A 75 2.05 -2.02 6.77
N ARG A 76 2.05 -1.01 5.89
CA ARG A 76 1.31 -1.04 4.63
C ARG A 76 2.13 -0.45 3.49
#